data_AF-B7ST57-F1
#
_entry.id   AF-B7ST57-F1
#
_cell.length_a   1.000
_cell.length_b   1.000
_cell.length_c   1.000
_cell.angle_alpha   90.00
_cell.angle_beta   90.00
_cell.angle_gamma   90.00
#
_symmetry.space_group_name_H-M   'P 1'
#
loop_
_entity.id
_entity.type
_entity.pdbx_description
1 polymer ?
#
loop_
_entity_poly.entity_id
_entity_poly.type
_entity_poly.pdbx_seq_one_letter_code
_entity_poly.pdbx_strand_id
1 'polypeptide(L)'
;SVLILLPLEVATGVLYKLTSLIIKSFNIQAGENSPELLNVITDPLTDSIIQLDKSVITGIATGDPAARNMSLIKIWCKKETNTTFWNVTLENCTAGAICWEERNRTWTNYQEKCKHLFVDTNLPDLAVGLILLALSLLVLCTCLILIVKLLNSMLKGQVAVVIKKVLNTDFPFPFGWVTGYIAILVGAG
;
A
#
# COMPACT_ATOMS: atom_id res chain seq x y z
N SER A 1 31.24 -0.17 2.22
CA SER A 1 30.24 0.92 2.28
C SER A 1 29.71 1.19 3.68
N VAL A 2 29.37 0.19 4.51
CA VAL A 2 28.88 0.41 5.90
C VAL A 2 29.94 1.03 6.83
N LEU A 3 31.22 0.67 6.66
CA LEU A 3 32.33 1.17 7.48
C LEU A 3 32.61 2.68 7.31
N ILE A 4 32.13 3.28 6.22
CA ILE A 4 32.34 4.70 5.86
C ILE A 4 31.10 5.54 6.19
N LEU A 5 29.91 4.93 6.11
CA LEU A 5 28.64 5.60 6.44
C LEU A 5 28.54 5.92 7.93
N LEU A 6 29.12 5.08 8.79
CA LEU A 6 29.05 5.23 10.26
C LEU A 6 29.80 6.48 10.78
N PRO A 7 31.09 6.70 10.43
CA PRO A 7 31.79 7.94 10.82
C PRO A 7 31.14 9.20 10.24
N LEU A 8 30.66 9.14 8.99
CA LEU A 8 29.97 10.25 8.34
C LEU A 8 28.63 10.56 9.01
N GLU A 9 27.87 9.55 9.42
CA GLU A 9 26.60 9.72 10.13
C GLU A 9 26.82 10.31 11.52
N VAL A 10 27.84 9.88 12.25
CA VAL A 10 28.21 10.48 13.53
C VAL A 10 28.60 11.95 13.37
N ALA A 11 29.30 12.30 12.28
CA ALA A 11 29.71 13.67 12.01
C ALA A 11 28.59 14.58 11.49
N THR A 12 27.62 14.05 10.74
CA THR A 12 26.65 14.87 9.97
C THR A 12 25.18 14.63 10.34
N GLY A 13 24.83 13.46 10.87
CA GLY A 13 23.46 13.04 11.20
C GLY A 13 22.52 13.02 9.99
N VAL A 14 23.06 12.80 8.79
CA VAL A 14 22.32 12.95 7.53
C VAL A 14 21.24 11.88 7.38
N LEU A 15 21.54 10.60 7.66
CA LEU A 15 20.53 9.54 7.66
C LEU A 15 19.46 9.82 8.72
N TYR A 16 19.83 10.23 9.93
CA TYR A 16 18.87 10.55 10.98
C TYR A 16 17.90 11.68 10.56
N LYS A 17 18.42 12.76 9.98
CA LYS A 17 17.59 13.88 9.49
C LYS A 17 16.71 13.47 8.32
N LEU A 18 17.26 12.71 7.36
CA LEU A 18 16.49 12.21 6.22
C LEU A 18 15.37 11.26 6.67
N THR A 19 15.68 10.30 7.54
CA THR A 19 14.69 9.39 8.12
C THR A 19 13.65 10.15 8.93
N SER A 20 14.03 11.16 9.72
CA SER A 20 13.09 12.00 10.46
C SER A 20 12.17 12.82 9.53
N LEU A 21 12.70 13.35 8.43
CA LEU A 21 11.90 14.05 7.42
C LEU A 21 10.91 13.12 6.71
N ILE A 22 11.34 11.91 6.36
CA ILE A 22 10.48 10.88 5.76
C ILE A 22 9.34 10.53 6.72
N ILE A 23 9.66 10.21 7.99
CA ILE A 23 8.65 9.85 8.99
C ILE A 23 7.64 11.00 9.19
N LYS A 24 8.12 12.24 9.23
CA LYS A 24 7.26 13.43 9.34
C LYS A 24 6.39 13.67 8.11
N SER A 25 6.90 13.44 6.89
CA SER A 25 6.11 13.62 5.66
C SER A 25 5.02 12.57 5.53
N PHE A 26 5.26 11.35 6.00
CA PHE A 26 4.29 10.26 5.99
C PHE A 26 3.37 10.25 7.22
N ASN A 27 3.48 11.24 8.12
CA ASN A 27 2.63 11.41 9.32
C ASN A 27 2.49 10.11 10.16
N ILE A 28 3.58 9.36 10.29
CA ILE A 28 3.60 8.06 10.97
C ILE A 28 3.51 8.31 12.48
N GLN A 29 2.39 7.95 13.10
CA GLN A 29 2.17 8.09 14.54
C GLN A 29 2.64 6.85 15.27
N ALA A 30 3.72 6.90 16.06
CA ALA A 30 4.11 5.75 16.87
C ALA A 30 3.08 5.51 18.01
N GLY A 31 2.30 4.41 17.93
CA GLY A 31 1.31 4.04 18.96
C GLY A 31 0.41 2.86 18.53
N GLU A 32 -0.44 2.38 19.45
CA GLU A 32 -1.33 1.21 19.26
C GLU A 32 -2.35 1.35 18.10
N ASN A 33 -2.60 2.59 17.66
CA ASN A 33 -3.44 2.90 16.49
C ASN A 33 -2.62 3.43 15.29
N SER A 34 -1.31 3.13 15.22
CA SER A 34 -0.47 3.55 14.09
C SER A 34 -0.85 2.79 12.83
N PRO A 35 -1.10 3.46 11.70
CA PRO A 35 -1.09 2.78 10.41
C PRO A 35 0.33 2.25 10.14
N GLU A 36 0.43 1.01 9.67
CA GLU A 36 1.71 0.46 9.21
C GLU A 36 2.24 1.31 8.06
N LEU A 37 3.55 1.59 8.04
CA LEU A 37 4.19 2.46 7.04
C LEU A 37 3.84 2.06 5.60
N LEU A 38 3.72 0.75 5.36
CA LEU A 38 3.38 0.22 4.04
C LEU A 38 1.93 0.56 3.69
N ASN A 39 0.98 0.39 4.61
CA ASN A 39 -0.45 0.63 4.37
C ASN A 39 -0.74 2.07 3.96
N VAL A 40 -0.05 3.06 4.55
CA VAL A 40 -0.19 4.48 4.13
C VAL A 40 0.11 4.69 2.64
N ILE A 41 1.00 3.89 2.07
CA ILE A 41 1.40 3.97 0.66
C ILE A 41 0.59 3.00 -0.19
N THR A 42 0.34 1.78 0.30
CA THR A 42 -0.30 0.72 -0.47
C THR A 42 -1.82 0.87 -0.51
N ASP A 43 -2.45 1.42 0.52
CA ASP A 43 -3.91 1.60 0.58
C ASP A 43 -4.42 2.51 -0.54
N PRO A 44 -3.91 3.74 -0.74
CA PRO A 44 -4.39 4.60 -1.83
C PRO A 44 -4.12 4.01 -3.22
N LEU A 45 -3.03 3.24 -3.37
CA LEU A 45 -2.75 2.50 -4.61
C LEU A 45 -3.74 1.36 -4.82
N THR A 46 -4.02 0.60 -3.76
CA THR A 46 -4.94 -0.54 -3.80
C THR A 46 -6.36 -0.06 -4.07
N ASP A 47 -6.83 0.96 -3.37
CA ASP A 47 -8.16 1.55 -3.53
C ASP A 47 -8.40 2.13 -4.93
N SER A 48 -7.33 2.58 -5.61
CA SER A 48 -7.40 3.04 -7.00
C SER A 48 -7.49 1.89 -8.00
N ILE A 49 -6.97 0.71 -7.67
CA ILE A 49 -6.99 -0.47 -8.55
C ILE A 49 -8.28 -1.27 -8.32
N ILE A 50 -8.58 -1.62 -7.07
CA ILE A 50 -9.70 -2.47 -6.69
C ILE A 50 -10.17 -2.14 -5.27
N GLN A 51 -11.49 -2.15 -5.08
CA GLN A 51 -12.09 -2.07 -3.74
C GLN A 51 -12.81 -3.37 -3.43
N LEU A 52 -12.60 -3.90 -2.22
CA LEU A 52 -13.18 -5.15 -1.76
C LEU A 52 -14.24 -4.89 -0.69
N ASP A 53 -15.31 -5.66 -0.68
CA ASP A 53 -16.32 -5.58 0.38
C ASP A 53 -15.84 -6.35 1.62
N LYS A 54 -15.39 -5.61 2.64
CA LYS A 54 -14.92 -6.17 3.92
C LYS A 54 -15.99 -7.04 4.58
N SER A 55 -17.28 -6.73 4.44
CA SER A 55 -18.36 -7.51 5.05
C SER A 55 -18.50 -8.90 4.44
N VAL A 56 -18.30 -9.02 3.12
CA VAL A 56 -18.33 -10.30 2.40
C VAL A 56 -17.10 -11.14 2.78
N ILE A 57 -15.91 -10.53 2.86
CA ILE A 57 -14.69 -11.21 3.29
C ILE A 57 -14.85 -11.78 4.71
N THR A 58 -15.35 -10.96 5.64
CA THR A 58 -15.61 -11.42 7.02
C THR A 58 -16.67 -12.51 7.05
N GLY A 59 -17.76 -12.39 6.29
CA GLY A 59 -18.81 -13.40 6.20
C GLY A 59 -18.30 -14.75 5.68
N ILE A 60 -17.40 -14.74 4.69
CA ILE A 60 -16.75 -15.96 4.19
C ILE A 60 -15.82 -16.55 5.25
N ALA A 61 -15.04 -15.70 5.95
CA ALA A 61 -14.15 -16.15 7.02
C ALA A 61 -14.90 -16.77 8.20
N THR A 62 -16.11 -16.29 8.49
CA THR A 62 -17.01 -16.85 9.53
C THR A 62 -17.85 -18.03 9.04
N GLY A 63 -17.80 -18.38 7.76
CA GLY A 63 -18.51 -19.53 7.19
C GLY A 63 -19.98 -19.31 6.85
N ASP A 64 -20.42 -18.06 6.69
CA ASP A 64 -21.80 -17.73 6.34
C ASP A 64 -22.13 -18.16 4.89
N PRO A 65 -23.15 -19.02 4.67
CA PRO A 65 -23.55 -19.45 3.32
C PRO A 65 -24.07 -18.30 2.45
N ALA A 66 -24.61 -17.22 3.04
CA ALA A 66 -25.11 -16.08 2.29
C ALA A 66 -23.98 -15.30 1.61
N ALA A 67 -22.82 -15.20 2.27
CA ALA A 67 -21.65 -14.47 1.76
C ALA A 67 -21.00 -15.12 0.53
N ARG A 68 -21.20 -16.43 0.31
CA ARG A 68 -20.63 -17.15 -0.84
C ARG A 68 -21.26 -16.80 -2.19
N ASN A 69 -22.49 -16.27 -2.17
CA ASN A 69 -23.23 -15.88 -3.37
C ASN A 69 -23.08 -14.38 -3.69
N MET A 70 -22.32 -13.64 -2.88
CA MET A 70 -22.09 -12.21 -3.04
C MET A 70 -20.77 -11.96 -3.78
N SER A 71 -20.68 -10.87 -4.53
CA SER A 71 -19.42 -10.46 -5.17
C SER A 71 -18.46 -9.87 -4.13
N LEU A 72 -17.18 -10.20 -4.26
CA LEU A 72 -16.09 -9.65 -3.43
C LEU A 72 -15.75 -8.21 -3.80
N ILE A 73 -16.01 -7.82 -5.05
CA ILE A 73 -15.63 -6.51 -5.59
C ILE A 73 -16.72 -5.49 -5.26
N LYS A 74 -16.33 -4.38 -4.64
CA LYS A 74 -17.24 -3.33 -4.22
C LYS A 74 -17.50 -2.35 -5.36
N ILE A 75 -18.60 -2.54 -6.09
CA ILE A 75 -19.00 -1.66 -7.20
C ILE A 75 -19.60 -0.33 -6.69
N TRP A 76 -20.29 -0.36 -5.54
CA TRP A 76 -21.03 0.78 -4.99
C TRP A 76 -20.40 1.32 -3.72
N CYS A 77 -20.05 2.61 -3.71
CA CYS A 77 -19.35 3.26 -2.59
C CYS A 77 -20.30 3.97 -1.65
N LYS A 78 -21.35 4.60 -2.20
CA LYS A 78 -22.43 5.20 -1.42
C LYS A 78 -23.69 4.37 -1.58
N LYS A 79 -24.06 3.69 -0.49
CA LYS A 79 -25.32 2.97 -0.32
C LYS A 79 -26.07 3.60 0.84
N GLU A 80 -27.31 4.00 0.59
CA GLU A 80 -28.20 4.50 1.65
C GLU A 80 -29.24 3.43 1.93
N THR A 81 -29.14 2.82 3.12
CA THR A 81 -30.11 1.82 3.58
C THR A 81 -31.19 2.55 4.35
N ASN A 82 -32.33 2.75 3.72
CA ASN A 82 -33.49 3.32 4.39
C ASN A 82 -34.36 2.19 4.92
N THR A 83 -34.72 2.28 6.20
CA THR A 83 -35.64 1.37 6.86
C THR A 83 -36.89 2.15 7.23
N THR A 84 -38.04 1.71 6.74
CA THR A 84 -39.33 2.27 7.18
C THR A 84 -40.08 1.25 7.97
N PHE A 85 -40.72 1.74 9.03
CA PHE A 85 -41.53 0.97 9.95
C PHE A 85 -42.99 1.34 9.73
N TRP A 86 -43.85 0.35 9.67
CA TRP A 86 -45.29 0.57 9.69
C TRP A 86 -45.98 -0.51 10.50
N ASN A 87 -47.08 -0.11 11.11
CA ASN A 87 -47.89 -0.98 11.94
C ASN A 87 -48.97 -1.62 11.06
N VAL A 88 -49.03 -2.94 11.04
CA VAL A 88 -50.08 -3.68 10.35
C VAL A 88 -51.06 -4.21 11.38
N THR A 89 -52.34 -3.87 11.24
CA THR A 89 -53.40 -4.40 12.10
C THR A 89 -53.73 -5.84 11.71
N LEU A 90 -53.79 -6.73 12.70
CA LEU A 90 -54.12 -8.15 12.50
C LEU A 90 -55.65 -8.32 12.52
N GLU A 91 -56.19 -9.11 11.58
CA GLU A 91 -57.64 -9.33 11.43
C GLU A 91 -58.25 -10.15 12.57
N ASN A 92 -57.46 -10.95 13.29
CA ASN A 92 -57.94 -11.88 14.30
C ASN A 92 -57.27 -11.57 15.65
N CYS A 93 -58.00 -10.89 16.53
CA CYS A 93 -57.44 -10.35 17.75
C CYS A 93 -58.29 -10.71 18.98
N THR A 94 -57.67 -11.23 20.03
CA THR A 94 -58.30 -11.53 21.32
C THR A 94 -58.54 -10.25 22.13
N ALA A 95 -59.70 -10.14 22.78
CA ALA A 95 -60.08 -8.97 23.57
C ALA A 95 -59.09 -8.74 24.73
N GLY A 96 -58.31 -7.65 24.67
CA GLY A 96 -57.36 -7.23 25.70
C GLY A 96 -55.88 -7.21 25.29
N ALA A 97 -55.53 -7.66 24.08
CA ALA A 97 -54.15 -7.64 23.56
C ALA A 97 -53.89 -6.50 22.56
N ILE A 98 -52.61 -6.18 22.32
CA ILE A 98 -52.15 -5.20 21.33
C ILE A 98 -52.31 -5.79 19.93
N CYS A 99 -53.10 -5.16 19.06
CA CYS A 99 -53.58 -5.72 17.77
C CYS A 99 -52.83 -5.24 16.51
N TRP A 100 -51.57 -4.87 16.67
CA TRP A 100 -50.73 -4.46 15.56
C TRP A 100 -49.36 -5.10 15.67
N GLU A 101 -48.83 -5.52 14.53
CA GLU A 101 -47.46 -6.01 14.40
C GLU A 101 -46.62 -4.97 13.66
N GLU A 102 -45.46 -4.64 14.22
CA GLU A 102 -44.48 -3.77 13.57
C GLU A 102 -43.80 -4.53 12.45
N ARG A 103 -43.99 -4.09 11.20
CA ARG A 103 -43.22 -4.59 10.07
C ARG A 103 -42.20 -3.55 9.63
N ASN A 104 -40.99 -4.04 9.33
CA ASN A 104 -39.94 -3.25 8.73
C ASN A 104 -39.78 -3.63 7.25
N ARG A 105 -39.53 -2.63 6.41
CA ARG A 105 -38.99 -2.86 5.06
C ARG A 105 -37.72 -2.07 4.92
N THR A 106 -36.68 -2.77 4.50
CA THR A 106 -35.38 -2.21 4.18
C THR A 106 -35.25 -2.13 2.67
N TRP A 107 -34.82 -0.98 2.16
CA TRP A 107 -34.37 -0.87 0.77
C TRP A 107 -33.05 -0.12 0.72
N THR A 108 -32.23 -0.49 -0.26
CA THR A 108 -30.91 0.08 -0.48
C THR A 108 -30.95 0.94 -1.73
N ASN A 109 -30.74 2.25 -1.59
CA ASN A 109 -30.53 3.14 -2.73
C ASN A 109 -29.04 3.17 -3.08
N TYR A 110 -28.75 2.87 -4.34
CA TYR A 110 -27.40 2.93 -4.90
C TYR A 110 -27.15 4.33 -5.45
N GLN A 111 -26.33 5.12 -4.76
CA GLN A 111 -26.16 6.55 -5.08
C GLN A 111 -24.93 6.82 -5.93
N GLU A 112 -23.78 6.23 -5.59
CA GLU A 112 -22.51 6.47 -6.30
C GLU A 112 -21.68 5.19 -6.44
N LYS A 113 -21.20 4.95 -7.67
CA LYS A 113 -20.23 3.89 -7.98
C LYS A 113 -18.85 4.23 -7.41
N CYS A 114 -18.06 3.21 -7.07
CA CYS A 114 -16.70 3.41 -6.59
C CYS A 114 -15.75 3.87 -7.70
N LYS A 115 -14.62 4.49 -7.32
CA LYS A 115 -13.59 4.93 -8.27
C LYS A 115 -12.41 3.97 -8.24
N HIS A 116 -12.54 2.85 -8.96
CA HIS A 116 -11.45 1.90 -9.16
C HIS A 116 -11.48 1.32 -10.57
N LEU A 117 -10.36 0.76 -11.04
CA LEU A 117 -10.17 0.33 -12.43
C LEU A 117 -11.22 -0.69 -12.92
N PHE A 118 -11.69 -1.55 -12.02
CA PHE A 118 -12.64 -2.64 -12.29
C PHE A 118 -14.12 -2.31 -11.96
N VAL A 119 -14.50 -1.04 -11.87
CA VAL A 119 -15.88 -0.68 -11.45
C VAL A 119 -16.93 -0.96 -12.55
N ASP A 120 -16.58 -0.76 -13.82
CA ASP A 120 -17.49 -0.94 -14.95
C ASP A 120 -17.25 -2.25 -15.72
N THR A 121 -16.41 -3.14 -15.19
CA THR A 121 -16.14 -4.43 -15.81
C THR A 121 -17.14 -5.49 -15.35
N ASN A 122 -17.85 -6.11 -16.30
CA ASN A 122 -18.71 -7.27 -16.05
C ASN A 122 -17.92 -8.59 -16.11
N LEU A 123 -16.83 -8.67 -15.35
CA LEU A 123 -15.97 -9.84 -15.26
C LEU A 123 -16.25 -10.59 -13.95
N PRO A 124 -16.15 -11.93 -13.92
CA PRO A 124 -16.25 -12.66 -12.67
C PRO A 124 -15.06 -12.31 -11.76
N ASP A 125 -15.29 -12.27 -10.44
CA ASP A 125 -14.27 -11.90 -9.43
C ASP A 125 -12.97 -12.71 -9.58
N LEU A 126 -13.09 -13.99 -9.97
CA LEU A 126 -11.95 -14.87 -10.24
C LEU A 126 -11.08 -14.36 -11.41
N ALA A 127 -11.69 -13.90 -12.51
CA ALA A 127 -10.96 -13.41 -13.67
C ALA A 127 -10.19 -12.13 -13.33
N VAL A 128 -10.81 -11.22 -12.58
CA VAL A 128 -10.14 -10.00 -12.08
C VAL A 128 -8.96 -10.38 -11.19
N GLY A 129 -9.15 -11.35 -10.28
CA GLY A 129 -8.07 -11.88 -9.45
C GLY A 129 -6.89 -12.44 -10.26
N LEU A 130 -7.16 -13.21 -11.32
CA LEU A 130 -6.11 -13.75 -12.20
C LEU A 130 -5.37 -12.66 -12.99
N ILE A 131 -6.08 -11.63 -13.46
CA ILE A 131 -5.45 -10.48 -14.13
C ILE A 131 -4.53 -9.74 -13.16
N LEU A 132 -5.00 -9.47 -11.94
CA LEU A 132 -4.20 -8.81 -10.90
C LEU A 132 -2.97 -9.64 -10.50
N LEU A 133 -3.11 -10.96 -10.40
CA LEU A 133 -2.00 -11.87 -10.11
C LEU A 133 -0.96 -11.89 -11.23
N ALA A 134 -1.40 -11.94 -12.48
CA ALA A 134 -0.49 -11.89 -13.62
C ALA A 134 0.28 -10.55 -13.67
N LEU A 135 -0.42 -9.43 -13.46
CA LEU A 135 0.21 -8.10 -13.42
C LEU A 135 1.20 -7.97 -12.25
N SER A 136 0.84 -8.42 -11.05
CA SER A 136 1.73 -8.35 -9.89
C SER A 136 2.98 -9.21 -10.06
N LEU A 137 2.82 -10.41 -10.64
CA LEU A 137 3.95 -11.28 -10.97
C LEU A 137 4.89 -10.64 -12.00
N LEU A 138 4.35 -10.00 -13.04
CA LEU A 138 5.18 -9.27 -14.01
C LEU A 138 5.96 -8.12 -13.35
N VAL A 139 5.32 -7.32 -12.51
CA VAL A 139 5.98 -6.23 -11.76
C VAL A 139 7.05 -6.79 -10.83
N LEU A 140 6.79 -7.88 -10.12
CA LEU A 140 7.76 -8.53 -9.23
C LEU A 140 8.96 -9.07 -10.01
N CYS A 141 8.72 -9.78 -11.11
CA CYS A 141 9.77 -10.32 -11.98
C CYS A 141 10.64 -9.21 -12.57
N THR A 142 10.02 -8.12 -13.07
CA THR A 142 10.77 -6.96 -13.59
C THR A 142 11.57 -6.28 -12.49
N CYS A 143 11.00 -6.07 -11.30
CA CYS A 143 11.71 -5.53 -10.15
C CYS A 143 12.95 -6.37 -9.78
N LEU A 144 12.79 -7.71 -9.73
CA LEU A 144 13.91 -8.61 -9.41
C LEU A 144 15.02 -8.54 -10.46
N ILE A 145 14.67 -8.51 -11.75
CA ILE A 145 15.64 -8.37 -12.85
C ILE A 145 16.37 -7.02 -12.75
N LEU A 146 15.64 -5.94 -12.46
CA LEU A 146 16.20 -4.60 -12.29
C LEU A 146 17.19 -4.58 -11.12
N ILE A 147 16.85 -5.17 -9.97
CA ILE A 147 17.75 -5.24 -8.81
C ILE A 147 19.02 -6.02 -9.16
N VAL A 148 18.91 -7.18 -9.83
CA VAL A 148 20.08 -7.97 -10.23
C VAL A 148 20.95 -7.20 -11.22
N LYS A 149 20.34 -6.50 -12.19
CA LYS A 149 21.08 -5.65 -13.13
C LYS A 149 21.72 -4.45 -12.46
N LEU A 150 21.04 -3.81 -11.51
CA LEU A 150 21.60 -2.70 -10.73
C LEU A 150 22.80 -3.19 -9.91
N LEU A 151 22.67 -4.32 -9.21
CA LEU A 151 23.78 -4.87 -8.43
C LEU A 151 24.98 -5.23 -9.34
N ASN A 152 24.74 -5.91 -10.46
CA ASN A 152 25.80 -6.28 -11.40
C ASN A 152 26.41 -5.06 -12.13
N SER A 153 25.60 -4.02 -12.38
CA SER A 153 26.05 -2.76 -12.97
C SER A 153 26.89 -1.95 -11.98
N MET A 154 26.52 -1.91 -10.70
CA MET A 154 27.32 -1.28 -9.64
C MET A 154 28.66 -2.00 -9.44
N LEU A 155 28.68 -3.33 -9.57
CA LEU A 155 29.91 -4.14 -9.46
C LEU A 155 30.89 -3.97 -10.64
N LYS A 156 30.42 -3.55 -11.83
CA LYS A 156 31.24 -3.34 -13.04
C LYS A 156 31.32 -1.89 -13.53
N GLY A 157 30.64 -0.96 -12.87
CA GLY A 157 30.37 0.39 -13.35
C GLY A 157 31.52 1.40 -13.21
N GLN A 158 31.30 2.60 -13.77
CA GLN A 158 32.26 3.72 -13.82
C GLN A 158 32.82 4.12 -12.45
N VAL A 159 32.11 3.86 -11.35
CA VAL A 159 32.57 4.14 -9.98
C VAL A 159 33.88 3.41 -9.69
N ALA A 160 34.05 2.17 -10.15
CA ALA A 160 35.30 1.42 -9.98
C ALA A 160 36.46 2.02 -10.81
N VAL A 161 36.18 2.59 -11.99
CA VAL A 161 37.19 3.25 -12.85
C VAL A 161 37.57 4.63 -12.29
N VAL A 162 36.61 5.37 -11.73
CA VAL A 162 36.84 6.66 -11.05
C VAL A 162 37.67 6.44 -9.78
N ILE A 163 37.34 5.43 -8.98
CA ILE A 163 38.13 5.04 -7.80
C ILE A 163 39.56 4.63 -8.23
N LYS A 164 39.71 3.80 -9.26
CA LYS A 164 41.02 3.37 -9.77
C LYS A 164 41.83 4.54 -10.35
N LYS A 165 41.18 5.51 -10.99
CA LYS A 165 41.83 6.68 -11.57
C LYS A 165 42.29 7.66 -10.50
N VAL A 166 41.48 7.88 -9.46
CA VAL A 166 41.84 8.72 -8.30
C VAL A 166 42.95 8.07 -7.46
N LEU A 167 42.91 6.75 -7.24
CA LEU A 167 43.98 6.01 -6.55
C LEU A 167 45.29 5.97 -7.33
N ASN A 168 45.25 6.00 -8.66
CA ASN A 168 46.44 5.92 -9.51
C ASN A 168 47.00 7.31 -9.91
N THR A 169 46.32 8.39 -9.53
CA THR A 169 46.87 9.76 -9.58
C THR A 169 47.34 10.17 -8.20
N ASP A 170 48.54 9.70 -7.82
CA ASP A 170 49.30 10.34 -6.76
C ASP A 170 49.75 11.72 -7.27
N PHE A 171 49.16 12.79 -6.72
CA PHE A 171 49.60 14.14 -7.02
C PHE A 171 51.04 14.33 -6.50
N PRO A 172 51.99 14.78 -7.35
CA PRO A 172 53.36 15.01 -6.93
C PRO A 172 53.43 16.12 -5.86
N PHE A 173 54.47 16.04 -5.02
CA PHE A 173 54.74 16.96 -3.91
C PHE A 173 54.61 18.44 -4.34
N PRO A 174 54.01 19.36 -3.54
CA PRO A 174 53.74 19.28 -2.08
C PRO A 174 52.29 18.94 -1.65
N PHE A 175 51.37 18.68 -2.58
CA PHE A 175 49.94 18.47 -2.23
C PHE A 175 49.54 16.99 -2.02
N GLY A 176 50.51 16.11 -1.76
CA GLY A 176 50.29 14.67 -1.54
C GLY A 176 49.39 14.34 -0.34
N TRP A 177 49.27 15.22 0.66
CA TRP A 177 48.34 15.02 1.79
C TRP A 177 46.87 15.20 1.39
N VAL A 178 46.58 15.98 0.35
CA VAL A 178 45.21 16.29 -0.10
C VAL A 178 44.61 15.11 -0.88
N THR A 179 45.44 14.27 -1.48
CA THR A 179 45.00 13.11 -2.28
C THR A 179 44.20 12.13 -1.42
N GLY A 180 44.60 11.93 -0.16
CA GLY A 180 43.86 11.11 0.81
C GLY A 180 42.46 11.66 1.11
N TYR A 181 42.32 12.98 1.26
CA TYR A 181 41.01 13.61 1.49
C TYR A 181 40.12 13.58 0.25
N ILE A 182 40.69 13.78 -0.94
CA ILE A 182 39.94 13.68 -2.20
C ILE A 182 39.53 12.22 -2.47
N ALA A 183 40.39 11.25 -2.16
CA ALA A 183 40.06 9.83 -2.27
C ALA A 183 38.91 9.42 -1.32
N ILE A 184 38.87 9.98 -0.11
CA ILE A 184 37.75 9.81 0.83
C ILE A 184 36.47 10.49 0.31
N LEU A 185 36.59 11.69 -0.27
CA LEU A 185 35.45 12.45 -0.81
C LEU A 185 34.84 11.77 -2.06
N VAL A 186 35.69 11.25 -2.95
CA VAL A 186 35.27 10.55 -4.17
C VAL A 186 34.81 9.12 -3.88
N GLY A 187 35.38 8.45 -2.87
CA GLY A 187 34.90 7.16 -2.38
C GLY A 187 33.60 7.24 -1.57
N ALA A 188 33.20 8.44 -1.15
CA ALA A 188 31.93 8.73 -0.48
C ALA A 188 30.79 9.14 -1.44
N GLY A 189 31.07 9.23 -2.76
CA GLY A 189 30.11 9.50 -3.82
C GLY A 189 29.70 8.27 -4.62
#